data_AF-A0A935B533-F1
#
_entry.id   AF-A0A935B533-F1
#
_cell.length_a   1.000
_cell.length_b   1.000
_cell.length_c   1.000
_cell.angle_alpha   90.00
_cell.angle_beta   90.00
_cell.angle_gamma   90.00
#
_symmetry.space_group_name_H-M   'P 1'
#
loop_
_entity.id
_entity.type
_entity.pdbx_description
1 polymer ?
#
loop_
_entity_poly.entity_id
_entity_poly.type
_entity_poly.pdbx_seq_one_letter_code
_entity_poly.pdbx_strand_id
1 'polypeptide(L)'
;MRLIVIALSMALLLGCSYQPFQSDALLDKIEQQVTIPPYQSGDFTLALGEYDRYYAYDNWGNVLGIYIASGSETRPGSRKWVPLAELPIVLDGGCGIVNIEFDLLSQKVVSTYCNGLA
;
A
#
# COMPACT_ATOMS: atom_id res chain seq x y z
N MET A 1 0.86 41.35 36.52
CA MET A 1 -0.32 40.82 35.80
C MET A 1 -0.24 40.90 34.26
N ARG A 2 0.88 41.31 33.64
CA ARG A 2 1.05 41.35 32.16
C ARG A 2 2.02 40.31 31.59
N LEU A 3 2.81 39.63 32.44
CA LEU A 3 3.82 38.65 32.02
C LEU A 3 3.30 37.20 31.92
N ILE A 4 2.10 36.92 32.45
CA ILE A 4 1.53 35.55 32.46
C ILE A 4 0.83 35.22 31.12
N VAL A 5 0.44 36.23 30.33
CA VAL A 5 -0.37 36.04 29.12
C VAL A 5 0.48 35.59 27.91
N ILE A 6 1.79 35.85 27.91
CA ILE A 6 2.65 35.54 26.75
C ILE A 6 3.03 34.05 26.70
N ALA A 7 3.06 33.37 27.85
CA ALA A 7 3.46 31.96 27.93
C ALA A 7 2.40 30.98 27.38
N LEU A 8 1.13 31.39 27.28
CA LEU A 8 0.04 30.50 26.85
C LEU A 8 -0.09 30.38 25.32
N SER A 9 0.50 31.32 24.56
CA SER A 9 0.38 31.39 23.09
C SER A 9 1.32 30.45 22.34
N MET A 10 2.38 29.96 23.00
CA MET A 10 3.48 29.24 22.36
C MET A 10 3.33 27.71 22.41
N ALA A 11 2.30 27.20 23.12
CA ALA A 11 2.07 25.77 23.31
C ALA A 11 1.20 25.10 22.21
N LEU A 12 0.71 25.85 21.22
CA LEU A 12 -0.26 25.36 20.22
C LEU A 12 0.36 24.96 18.86
N LEU A 13 1.68 25.02 18.67
CA LEU A 13 2.32 24.80 17.36
C LEU A 13 3.04 23.45 17.18
N LEU A 14 2.98 22.53 18.15
CA LEU A 14 3.68 21.23 18.06
C LEU A 14 2.83 20.08 17.49
N GLY A 15 1.62 20.37 17.02
CA GLY A 15 0.72 19.37 16.44
C GLY A 15 0.78 19.31 14.91
N CYS A 16 1.96 19.17 14.30
CA CYS A 16 2.00 18.70 12.92
C CYS A 16 1.53 17.24 12.93
N SER A 17 0.24 16.98 12.76
CA SER A 17 -0.25 15.64 12.48
C SER A 17 0.40 15.19 11.17
N TYR A 18 1.40 14.32 11.25
CA TYR A 18 2.01 13.69 10.09
C TYR A 18 0.96 12.74 9.50
N GLN A 19 0.18 13.26 8.56
CA GLN A 19 -0.71 12.44 7.77
C GLN A 19 0.10 11.97 6.56
N PRO A 20 0.34 10.66 6.40
CA PRO A 20 1.10 10.16 5.27
C PRO A 20 0.43 10.63 3.98
N PHE A 21 1.19 11.29 3.11
CA PHE A 21 0.66 11.89 1.90
C PHE A 21 0.21 10.79 0.92
N GLN A 22 -1.10 10.57 0.83
CA GLN A 22 -1.71 9.66 -0.13
C GLN A 22 -1.59 10.24 -1.55
N SER A 23 -0.73 9.64 -2.38
CA SER A 23 -0.39 10.17 -3.71
C SER A 23 -0.65 9.14 -4.80
N ASP A 24 -1.47 9.50 -5.80
CA ASP A 24 -1.65 8.67 -7.00
C ASP A 24 -0.34 8.51 -7.80
N ALA A 25 0.49 9.54 -7.87
CA ALA A 25 1.77 9.48 -8.58
C ALA A 25 2.76 8.49 -7.92
N LEU A 26 2.69 8.33 -6.59
CA LEU A 26 3.46 7.31 -5.89
C LEU A 26 2.95 5.91 -6.24
N LEU A 27 1.62 5.73 -6.31
CA LEU A 27 1.03 4.46 -6.73
C LEU A 27 1.45 4.11 -8.16
N ASP A 28 1.39 5.07 -9.09
CA ASP A 28 1.85 4.85 -10.48
C ASP A 28 3.31 4.37 -10.51
N LYS A 29 4.18 4.97 -9.69
CA LYS A 29 5.60 4.60 -9.60
C LYS A 29 5.83 3.20 -9.02
N ILE A 30 5.02 2.81 -8.03
CA ILE A 30 5.04 1.45 -7.48
C ILE A 30 4.58 0.47 -8.55
N GLU A 31 3.41 0.72 -9.14
CA GLU A 31 2.76 -0.15 -10.13
C GLU A 31 3.63 -0.37 -11.39
N GLN A 32 4.42 0.62 -11.80
CA GLN A 32 5.40 0.49 -12.90
C GLN A 32 6.57 -0.47 -12.60
N GLN A 33 6.87 -0.74 -11.34
CA GLN A 33 7.98 -1.61 -10.91
C GLN A 33 7.52 -3.01 -10.54
N VAL A 34 6.22 -3.22 -10.32
CA VAL A 34 5.70 -4.52 -9.90
C VAL A 34 5.69 -5.49 -11.07
N THR A 35 6.33 -6.64 -10.87
CA THR A 35 6.21 -7.81 -11.76
C THR A 35 5.38 -8.87 -11.06
N ILE A 36 4.18 -9.17 -11.58
CA ILE A 36 3.31 -10.19 -11.01
C ILE A 36 3.96 -11.58 -11.22
N PRO A 37 4.19 -12.36 -10.15
CA PRO A 37 4.73 -13.71 -10.28
C PRO A 37 3.75 -14.63 -11.02
N PRO A 38 4.23 -15.59 -11.83
CA PRO A 38 3.36 -16.54 -12.51
C PRO A 38 2.66 -17.45 -11.50
N TYR A 39 1.40 -17.79 -11.79
CA TYR A 39 0.60 -18.73 -10.99
C TYR A 39 1.12 -20.16 -11.18
N GLN A 40 1.56 -20.83 -10.12
CA GLN A 40 2.23 -22.13 -10.25
C GLN A 40 1.31 -23.29 -10.68
N SER A 41 -0.01 -23.14 -10.58
CA SER A 41 -0.97 -24.21 -10.94
C SER A 41 -1.74 -24.00 -12.25
N GLY A 42 -1.28 -23.10 -13.14
CA GLY A 42 -1.84 -22.98 -14.50
C GLY A 42 -1.21 -21.89 -15.38
N ASP A 43 -1.62 -21.84 -16.66
CA ASP A 43 -1.15 -20.88 -17.69
C ASP A 43 -1.72 -19.46 -17.54
N PHE A 44 -2.38 -19.15 -16.43
CA PHE A 44 -3.07 -17.88 -16.26
C PHE A 44 -2.24 -16.89 -15.44
N THR A 45 -1.87 -15.77 -16.07
CA THR A 45 -1.27 -14.62 -15.40
C THR A 45 -2.27 -13.48 -15.45
N LEU A 46 -2.82 -13.10 -14.30
CA LEU A 46 -3.66 -11.92 -14.17
C LEU A 46 -2.84 -10.67 -14.45
N ALA A 47 -3.36 -9.77 -15.28
CA ALA A 47 -2.82 -8.44 -15.45
C ALA A 47 -2.99 -7.63 -14.16
N LEU A 48 -2.09 -6.68 -13.91
CA LEU A 48 -2.13 -5.82 -12.72
C LEU A 48 -3.50 -5.13 -12.52
N GLY A 49 -4.14 -4.73 -13.63
CA GLY A 49 -5.45 -4.10 -13.64
C GLY A 49 -6.61 -5.00 -13.21
N GLU A 50 -6.39 -6.30 -13.04
CA GLU A 50 -7.40 -7.27 -12.60
C GLU A 50 -7.37 -7.51 -11.08
N TYR A 51 -6.47 -6.82 -10.36
CA TYR A 51 -6.41 -6.86 -8.90
C TYR A 51 -7.04 -5.62 -8.27
N ASP A 52 -7.84 -5.79 -7.22
CA ASP A 52 -8.09 -4.71 -6.26
C ASP A 52 -6.81 -4.51 -5.41
N ARG A 53 -6.26 -3.30 -5.41
CA ARG A 53 -4.95 -2.96 -4.85
C ARG A 53 -5.09 -2.04 -3.65
N TYR A 54 -4.57 -2.49 -2.52
CA TYR A 54 -4.66 -1.80 -1.24
C TYR A 54 -3.26 -1.38 -0.82
N TYR A 55 -3.09 -0.12 -0.42
CA TYR A 55 -1.80 0.41 -0.03
C TYR A 55 -1.87 1.02 1.36
N ALA A 56 -0.87 0.77 2.18
CA ALA A 56 -0.73 1.40 3.49
C ALA A 56 0.73 1.75 3.75
N TYR A 57 0.95 2.78 4.57
CA TYR A 57 2.27 3.01 5.15
C TYR A 57 2.48 2.08 6.34
N ASP A 58 3.65 1.45 6.42
CA ASP A 58 4.07 0.74 7.62
C ASP A 58 4.56 1.72 8.71
N ASN A 59 4.96 1.17 9.86
CA ASN A 59 5.47 1.96 10.98
C ASN A 59 6.87 2.56 10.74
N TRP A 60 7.53 2.20 9.65
CA TRP A 60 8.87 2.64 9.27
C TRP A 60 8.85 3.64 8.10
N GLY A 61 7.68 3.90 7.53
CA GLY A 61 7.49 4.81 6.40
C GLY A 61 7.63 4.17 5.02
N ASN A 62 7.71 2.84 4.94
CA ASN A 62 7.61 2.13 3.66
C ASN A 62 6.15 1.97 3.25
N VAL A 63 5.91 1.61 1.98
CA VAL A 63 4.58 1.31 1.49
C VAL A 63 4.41 -0.19 1.35
N LEU A 64 3.40 -0.73 2.02
CA LEU A 64 2.91 -2.09 1.83
C LEU A 64 1.80 -2.07 0.80
N GLY A 65 1.81 -3.03 -0.13
CA GLY A 65 0.75 -3.25 -1.10
C GLY A 65 0.18 -4.66 -0.98
N ILE A 66 -1.15 -4.80 -0.98
CA ILE A 66 -1.85 -6.09 -1.04
C ILE A 66 -2.78 -6.05 -2.25
N TYR A 67 -2.52 -6.93 -3.21
CA TYR A 67 -3.29 -7.02 -4.45
C TYR A 67 -4.14 -8.29 -4.40
N ILE A 68 -5.45 -8.14 -4.52
CA ILE A 68 -6.41 -9.24 -4.44
C ILE A 68 -7.09 -9.37 -5.79
N ALA A 69 -7.03 -10.54 -6.42
CA ALA A 69 -7.69 -10.79 -7.69
C ALA A 69 -9.19 -10.45 -7.60
N SER A 70 -9.69 -9.60 -8.50
CA SER A 70 -11.06 -9.08 -8.44
C SER A 70 -12.13 -10.15 -8.70
N GLY A 71 -11.72 -11.31 -9.24
CA GLY A 71 -12.60 -12.41 -9.65
C GLY A 71 -13.57 -12.05 -10.78
N SER A 72 -13.42 -10.87 -11.39
CA SER A 72 -14.39 -10.29 -12.32
C SER A 72 -13.68 -9.77 -13.57
N GLU A 73 -13.73 -10.55 -14.66
CA GLU A 73 -13.19 -10.15 -15.97
C GLU A 73 -13.82 -8.85 -16.51
N THR A 74 -15.01 -8.48 -16.02
CA THR A 74 -15.79 -7.34 -16.49
C THR A 74 -15.59 -6.06 -15.68
N ARG A 75 -14.84 -6.10 -14.57
CA ARG A 75 -14.59 -4.93 -13.72
C ARG A 75 -13.09 -4.76 -13.50
N PRO A 76 -12.50 -3.61 -13.88
CA PRO A 76 -11.13 -3.30 -13.51
C PRO A 76 -11.01 -3.24 -11.99
N GLY A 77 -9.90 -3.78 -11.50
CA GLY A 77 -9.53 -3.69 -10.11
C GLY A 77 -9.30 -2.25 -9.68
N SER A 78 -9.77 -1.93 -8.48
CA SER A 78 -9.63 -0.62 -7.85
C SER A 78 -8.24 -0.45 -7.25
N ARG A 79 -7.85 0.79 -6.96
CA ARG A 79 -6.68 1.09 -6.11
C ARG A 79 -7.08 2.06 -5.01
N LYS A 80 -6.60 1.84 -3.79
CA LYS A 80 -6.91 2.70 -2.65
C LYS A 80 -5.81 2.70 -1.61
N TRP A 81 -5.60 3.87 -1.02
CA TRP A 81 -4.90 3.99 0.25
C TRP A 81 -5.82 3.61 1.40
N VAL A 82 -5.31 2.87 2.36
CA VAL A 82 -6.01 2.46 3.58
C VAL A 82 -5.13 2.68 4.81
N PRO A 83 -5.70 2.88 6.01
CA PRO A 83 -4.97 2.75 7.26
C PRO A 83 -4.27 1.39 7.35
N LEU A 84 -3.11 1.32 8.01
CA LEU A 84 -2.37 0.06 8.18
C LEU A 84 -3.24 -1.04 8.83
N ALA A 85 -4.10 -0.67 9.78
CA ALA A 85 -5.02 -1.59 10.45
C ALA A 85 -6.15 -2.13 9.53
N GLU A 86 -6.38 -1.48 8.39
CA GLU A 86 -7.38 -1.88 7.38
C GLU A 86 -6.73 -2.54 6.16
N LEU A 87 -5.39 -2.67 6.14
CA LEU A 87 -4.70 -3.40 5.09
C LEU A 87 -5.15 -4.87 5.14
N PRO A 88 -5.69 -5.43 4.04
CA PRO A 88 -6.18 -6.80 4.06
C PRO A 88 -5.09 -7.79 4.42
N ILE A 89 -5.36 -8.64 5.41
CA ILE A 89 -4.53 -9.79 5.74
C ILE A 89 -5.24 -11.00 5.15
N VAL A 90 -4.66 -11.59 4.10
CA VAL A 90 -5.24 -12.75 3.42
C VAL A 90 -4.25 -13.91 3.50
N LEU A 91 -4.72 -15.03 4.05
CA LEU A 91 -3.92 -16.22 4.31
C LEU A 91 -4.19 -17.36 3.31
N ASP A 92 -4.83 -17.04 2.17
CA ASP A 92 -5.06 -18.02 1.12
C ASP A 92 -3.76 -18.30 0.35
N GLY A 93 -3.64 -19.51 -0.19
CA GLY A 93 -2.57 -19.86 -1.12
C GLY A 93 -2.80 -19.26 -2.52
N GLY A 94 -1.77 -19.35 -3.36
CA GLY A 94 -1.83 -18.92 -4.75
C GLY A 94 -1.45 -17.46 -4.99
N CYS A 95 -1.41 -17.06 -6.26
CA CYS A 95 -1.27 -15.65 -6.69
C CYS A 95 -2.63 -14.94 -6.85
N GLY A 96 -3.69 -15.47 -6.24
CA GLY A 96 -4.90 -14.68 -6.01
C GLY A 96 -4.62 -13.48 -5.09
N ILE A 97 -3.55 -13.55 -4.30
CA ILE A 97 -3.01 -12.46 -3.49
C ILE A 97 -1.54 -12.23 -3.83
N VAL A 98 -1.19 -10.97 -4.08
CA VAL A 98 0.20 -10.53 -4.28
C VAL A 98 0.55 -9.48 -3.24
N ASN A 99 1.65 -9.71 -2.53
CA ASN A 99 2.21 -8.85 -1.51
C ASN A 99 3.34 -8.02 -2.10
N ILE A 100 3.35 -6.73 -1.84
CA ILE A 100 4.33 -5.75 -2.34
C ILE A 100 4.95 -5.01 -1.17
N GLU A 101 6.26 -4.81 -1.21
CA GLU A 101 6.95 -3.88 -0.32
C GLU A 101 7.72 -2.87 -1.17
N PHE A 102 7.48 -1.59 -0.89
CA PHE A 102 8.15 -0.47 -1.54
C PHE A 102 8.89 0.35 -0.50
N ASP A 103 10.21 0.41 -0.64
CA ASP A 103 11.08 1.21 0.20
C ASP A 103 11.03 2.67 -0.26
N LEU A 104 10.51 3.55 0.60
CA LEU A 104 10.25 4.95 0.24
C LEU A 104 11.55 5.75 0.09
N LEU A 105 12.64 5.33 0.72
CA LEU A 105 13.93 6.03 0.68
C LEU A 105 14.66 5.79 -0.63
N SER A 106 14.83 4.53 -1.03
CA SER A 106 15.45 4.12 -2.29
C SER A 106 14.50 4.22 -3.48
N GLN A 107 13.20 4.42 -3.22
CA GLN A 107 12.15 4.55 -4.23
C GLN A 107 12.00 3.31 -5.12
N LYS A 108 12.11 2.12 -4.50
CA LYS A 108 12.10 0.83 -5.19
C LYS A 108 11.10 -0.14 -4.59
N VAL A 109 10.47 -0.92 -5.46
CA VAL A 109 9.84 -2.17 -5.04
C VAL A 109 10.95 -3.14 -4.65
N VAL A 110 11.00 -3.50 -3.37
CA VAL A 110 12.02 -4.39 -2.79
C VAL A 110 11.52 -5.82 -2.63
N SER A 111 10.21 -6.02 -2.61
CA SER A 111 9.59 -7.34 -2.54
C SER A 111 8.31 -7.41 -3.37
N THR A 112 8.11 -8.54 -4.05
CA THR A 112 6.88 -8.90 -4.73
C THR A 112 6.72 -10.42 -4.67
N TYR A 113 5.71 -10.90 -3.95
CA TYR A 113 5.52 -12.33 -3.75
C TYR A 113 4.05 -12.72 -3.56
N CYS A 114 3.72 -13.95 -3.92
CA CYS A 114 2.44 -14.57 -3.62
C CYS A 114 2.57 -15.51 -2.41
N ASN A 115 1.44 -15.87 -1.80
CA ASN A 115 1.42 -16.78 -0.64
C ASN A 115 1.80 -18.24 -0.97
N GLY A 116 2.09 -18.59 -2.22
CA GLY A 116 2.61 -19.91 -2.61
C GLY A 116 1.56 -20.84 -3.18
N LEU A 117 1.65 -22.15 -2.92
CA LEU A 117 0.67 -23.13 -3.43
C LEU A 117 -0.65 -23.05 -2.65
N ALA A 118 -1.77 -23.08 -3.38
CA ALA A 118 -3.13 -23.23 -2.85
C ALA A 118 -3.54 -24.71 -2.84
#